data_AF-A0A835ZGS0-F1
#
_entry.id   AF-A0A835ZGS0-F1
#
_cell.length_a   1.000
_cell.length_b   1.000
_cell.length_c   1.000
_cell.angle_alpha   90.00
_cell.angle_beta   90.00
_cell.angle_gamma   90.00
#
_symmetry.space_group_name_H-M   'P 1'
#
loop_
_entity.id
_entity.type
_entity.pdbx_description
1 polymer ?
#
loop_
_entity_poly.entity_id
_entity_poly.type
_entity_poly.pdbx_seq_one_letter_code
_entity_poly.pdbx_strand_id
1 'polypeptide(L)'
;MAFLLAGSSTRAAAVLRPAFRKANTAGKRSMSAGASVEEAEAEAEAWKKYSALFFGLVAVFSVKAASDHMAHHDHHDEDAPHYSHMRVRSKPYPWQCSDCNFIDPECYKKCKEGAE
;
A
#
# COMPACT_ATOMS: atom_id res chain seq x y z
N MET A 1 -35.62 52.30 -45.33
CA MET A 1 -34.42 51.51 -45.68
C MET A 1 -34.35 50.29 -44.76
N ALA A 2 -34.24 49.12 -45.37
CA ALA A 2 -33.52 47.94 -44.91
C ALA A 2 -33.77 47.36 -43.49
N PHE A 3 -34.54 46.26 -43.48
CA PHE A 3 -34.05 44.88 -43.28
C PHE A 3 -33.48 44.39 -41.92
N LEU A 4 -34.06 43.25 -41.50
CA LEU A 4 -33.49 42.05 -40.83
C LEU A 4 -33.38 42.11 -39.29
N LEU A 5 -34.19 41.35 -38.54
CA LEU A 5 -34.22 39.90 -38.26
C LEU A 5 -33.50 39.55 -36.94
N ALA A 6 -34.28 38.86 -36.10
CA ALA A 6 -33.90 37.69 -35.30
C ALA A 6 -32.88 37.83 -34.14
N GLY A 7 -33.38 37.53 -32.95
CA GLY A 7 -32.62 36.98 -31.83
C GLY A 7 -33.59 36.39 -30.81
N SER A 8 -34.26 35.27 -31.13
CA SER A 8 -33.85 33.88 -30.79
C SER A 8 -34.06 33.50 -29.31
N SER A 9 -35.22 32.89 -29.09
CA SER A 9 -35.42 31.66 -28.30
C SER A 9 -34.92 31.62 -26.84
N THR A 10 -35.89 31.68 -25.93
CA THR A 10 -35.81 31.19 -24.56
C THR A 10 -35.32 29.73 -24.54
N ARG A 11 -34.06 29.51 -24.15
CA ARG A 11 -33.58 28.17 -23.81
C ARG A 11 -33.97 27.85 -22.36
N ALA A 12 -35.13 27.22 -22.21
CA ALA A 12 -35.49 26.54 -20.97
C ALA A 12 -34.44 25.46 -20.65
N ALA A 13 -33.91 25.51 -19.43
CA ALA A 13 -32.94 24.56 -18.91
C ALA A 13 -33.60 23.18 -18.71
N ALA A 14 -33.35 22.25 -19.62
CA ALA A 14 -33.66 20.83 -19.40
C ALA A 14 -32.44 20.17 -18.73
N VAL A 15 -32.39 20.25 -17.39
CA VAL A 15 -31.44 19.47 -16.59
C VAL A 15 -31.91 18.01 -16.61
N LEU A 16 -31.42 17.23 -17.58
CA LEU A 16 -31.55 15.77 -17.57
C LEU A 16 -30.62 15.21 -16.49
N ARG A 17 -31.14 15.07 -15.27
CA ARG A 17 -30.50 14.27 -14.22
C ARG A 17 -30.60 12.80 -14.64
N PRO A 18 -29.50 12.05 -14.76
CA PRO A 18 -29.58 10.60 -14.90
C PRO A 18 -30.19 10.05 -13.59
N ALA A 19 -31.41 9.54 -13.68
CA ALA A 19 -32.05 8.83 -12.60
C ALA A 19 -31.35 7.47 -12.45
N PHE A 20 -30.27 7.42 -11.67
CA PHE A 20 -29.80 6.17 -11.10
C PHE A 20 -30.88 5.66 -10.14
N ARG A 21 -31.85 4.90 -10.68
CA ARG A 21 -32.70 4.05 -9.86
C ARG A 21 -31.82 2.92 -9.36
N LYS A 22 -31.26 3.07 -8.15
CA LYS A 22 -30.81 1.91 -7.38
C LYS A 22 -32.03 1.03 -7.16
N ALA A 23 -32.14 -0.04 -7.94
CA ALA A 23 -33.03 -1.14 -7.58
C ALA A 23 -32.53 -1.65 -6.23
N ASN A 24 -33.29 -1.37 -5.18
CA ASN A 24 -33.03 -1.93 -3.86
C ASN A 24 -33.39 -3.42 -3.96
N THR A 25 -32.42 -4.26 -4.32
CA THR A 25 -32.58 -5.70 -4.22
C THR A 25 -32.72 -6.01 -2.73
N ALA A 26 -33.93 -6.42 -2.34
CA ALA A 26 -34.21 -6.87 -0.99
C ALA A 26 -33.09 -7.79 -0.52
N GLY A 27 -32.46 -7.45 0.61
CA GLY A 27 -31.29 -8.14 1.12
C GLY A 27 -31.56 -9.63 1.28
N LYS A 28 -31.04 -10.44 0.35
CA LYS A 28 -30.97 -11.88 0.52
C LYS A 28 -30.11 -12.12 1.76
N ARG A 29 -30.68 -12.74 2.79
CA ARG A 29 -29.97 -13.16 3.99
C ARG A 29 -29.03 -14.30 3.59
N SER A 30 -27.78 -13.95 3.24
CA SER A 30 -26.71 -14.92 2.99
C SER A 30 -26.20 -15.44 4.32
N MET A 31 -26.67 -16.63 4.70
CA MET A 31 -26.00 -17.51 5.66
C MET A 31 -25.65 -18.78 4.88
N SER A 32 -24.48 -19.34 5.14
CA SER A 32 -23.67 -20.29 4.34
C SER A 32 -24.32 -21.56 3.78
N ALA A 33 -25.65 -21.72 3.85
CA ALA A 33 -26.41 -22.87 3.36
C ALA A 33 -27.30 -22.58 2.13
N GLY A 34 -27.30 -21.34 1.60
CA GLY A 34 -28.25 -20.93 0.55
C GLY A 34 -27.66 -20.44 -0.78
N ALA A 35 -26.34 -20.40 -0.93
CA ALA A 35 -25.72 -20.04 -2.21
C ALA A 35 -25.86 -21.21 -3.19
N SER A 36 -26.41 -20.96 -4.38
CA SER A 36 -26.35 -21.96 -5.45
C SER A 36 -24.89 -22.24 -5.80
N VAL A 37 -24.59 -23.45 -6.31
CA VAL A 37 -23.22 -23.81 -6.74
C VAL A 37 -22.67 -22.78 -7.73
N GLU A 38 -23.54 -22.27 -8.61
CA GLU A 38 -23.22 -21.19 -9.55
C GLU A 38 -22.82 -19.87 -8.85
N GLU A 39 -23.56 -19.45 -7.81
CA GLU A 39 -23.22 -18.23 -7.04
C GLU A 39 -21.87 -18.39 -6.31
N ALA A 40 -21.55 -19.59 -5.82
CA ALA A 40 -20.27 -19.87 -5.16
C ALA A 40 -19.09 -19.87 -6.14
N GLU A 41 -19.27 -20.40 -7.36
CA GLU A 41 -18.26 -20.37 -8.42
C GLU A 41 -17.98 -18.94 -8.87
N ALA A 42 -19.04 -18.12 -9.04
CA ALA A 42 -18.90 -16.71 -9.42
C ALA A 42 -18.14 -15.89 -8.34
N GLU A 43 -18.41 -16.14 -7.06
CA GLU A 43 -17.69 -15.49 -5.96
C GLU A 43 -16.20 -15.90 -5.94
N ALA A 44 -15.92 -17.20 -6.10
CA ALA A 44 -14.55 -17.70 -6.17
C ALA A 44 -13.76 -17.09 -7.36
N GLU A 45 -14.40 -16.95 -8.52
CA GLU A 45 -13.79 -16.27 -9.66
C GLU A 45 -13.52 -14.78 -9.41
N ALA A 46 -14.43 -14.09 -8.74
CA ALA A 46 -14.24 -12.69 -8.37
C ALA A 46 -13.02 -12.52 -7.45
N TRP A 47 -12.88 -13.36 -6.42
CA TRP A 47 -11.74 -13.32 -5.51
C TRP A 47 -10.42 -13.66 -6.18
N LYS A 48 -10.40 -14.57 -7.17
CA LYS A 48 -9.20 -14.83 -7.98
C LYS A 48 -8.76 -13.58 -8.74
N LYS A 49 -9.70 -12.85 -9.35
CA LYS A 49 -9.43 -11.61 -10.09
C LYS A 49 -8.92 -10.51 -9.15
N TYR A 50 -9.53 -10.33 -7.99
CA TYR A 50 -9.06 -9.36 -7.00
C TYR A 50 -7.67 -9.71 -6.46
N SER A 51 -7.43 -10.98 -6.17
CA SER A 51 -6.11 -11.44 -5.73
C SER A 51 -5.05 -11.16 -6.79
N ALA A 52 -5.33 -11.45 -8.07
CA ALA A 52 -4.41 -11.16 -9.17
C ALA A 52 -4.11 -9.65 -9.28
N LEU A 53 -5.12 -8.79 -9.11
CA LEU A 53 -4.92 -7.34 -9.07
C LEU A 53 -4.00 -6.92 -7.91
N PHE A 54 -4.24 -7.44 -6.70
CA PHE A 54 -3.43 -7.14 -5.52
C PHE A 54 -1.99 -7.63 -5.68
N PHE A 55 -1.76 -8.81 -6.27
CA PHE A 55 -0.40 -9.27 -6.57
C PHE A 55 0.32 -8.32 -7.54
N GLY A 56 -0.37 -7.79 -8.54
CA GLY A 56 0.19 -6.77 -9.43
C GLY A 56 0.60 -5.51 -8.68
N LEU A 57 -0.24 -5.03 -7.76
CA LEU A 57 0.07 -3.87 -6.92
C LEU A 57 1.28 -4.12 -6.01
N VAL A 58 1.31 -5.26 -5.31
CA VAL A 58 2.46 -5.63 -4.46
C VAL A 58 3.73 -5.73 -5.28
N ALA A 59 3.69 -6.30 -6.49
CA ALA A 59 4.86 -6.42 -7.35
C ALA A 59 5.45 -5.03 -7.69
N VAL A 60 4.62 -4.05 -8.05
CA VAL A 60 5.07 -2.69 -8.36
C VAL A 60 5.74 -2.03 -7.16
N PHE A 61 5.11 -2.08 -5.98
CA PHE A 61 5.68 -1.47 -4.77
C PHE A 61 6.94 -2.20 -4.29
N SER A 62 7.00 -3.52 -4.42
CA SER A 62 8.20 -4.30 -4.10
C SER A 62 9.37 -3.92 -5.01
N VAL A 63 9.15 -3.77 -6.32
CA VAL A 63 10.19 -3.31 -7.24
C VAL A 63 10.65 -1.90 -6.89
N LYS A 64 9.73 -0.98 -6.58
CA LYS A 64 10.08 0.38 -6.18
C LYS A 64 10.89 0.42 -4.88
N ALA A 65 10.47 -0.32 -3.86
CA ALA A 65 11.19 -0.42 -2.60
C ALA A 65 12.59 -1.03 -2.82
N ALA A 66 12.68 -2.09 -3.60
CA ALA A 66 13.96 -2.70 -3.94
C ALA A 66 14.87 -1.75 -4.72
N SER A 67 14.33 -0.99 -5.70
CA SER A 67 15.14 -0.02 -6.44
C SER A 67 15.65 1.11 -5.54
N ASP A 68 14.83 1.57 -4.59
CA ASP A 68 15.22 2.64 -3.67
C ASP A 68 16.30 2.16 -2.70
N HIS A 69 16.15 0.96 -2.14
CA HIS A 69 17.15 0.38 -1.24
C HIS A 69 18.48 0.09 -1.95
N MET A 70 18.47 -0.31 -3.22
CA MET A 70 19.68 -0.54 -4.00
C MET A 70 20.36 0.76 -4.46
N ALA A 71 19.58 1.81 -4.72
CA ALA A 71 20.09 3.10 -5.17
C ALA A 71 20.59 3.99 -4.01
N HIS A 72 19.99 3.85 -2.82
CA HIS A 72 20.31 4.62 -1.62
C HIS A 72 20.70 3.68 -0.48
N HIS A 73 21.97 3.25 -0.46
CA HIS A 73 22.58 2.62 0.71
C HIS A 73 23.11 3.68 1.69
N ASP A 74 22.33 4.72 1.97
CA ASP A 74 22.71 5.77 2.91
C ASP A 74 22.47 5.28 4.34
N HIS A 75 23.51 4.70 4.94
CA HIS A 75 23.57 4.46 6.37
C HIS A 75 23.81 5.81 7.08
N HIS A 76 22.74 6.56 7.37
CA HIS A 76 22.80 7.84 8.08
C HIS A 76 23.35 7.77 9.53
N ASP A 77 23.94 6.65 9.93
CA ASP A 77 24.41 6.38 11.29
C ASP A 77 25.87 6.79 11.54
N GLU A 78 26.67 7.07 10.51
CA GLU A 78 28.10 7.36 10.70
C GLU A 78 28.36 8.76 11.29
N ASP A 79 27.48 9.73 11.01
CA ASP A 79 27.62 11.13 11.46
C ASP A 79 26.60 11.56 12.52
N ALA A 80 25.76 10.63 13.00
CA ALA A 80 24.76 10.94 14.01
C ALA A 80 25.44 11.18 15.37
N PRO A 81 25.22 12.34 16.04
CA PRO A 81 25.83 12.59 17.33
C PRO A 81 25.39 11.54 18.35
N HIS A 82 26.36 10.99 19.10
CA HIS A 82 26.11 10.02 20.16
C HIS A 82 25.33 10.67 21.31
N TYR A 83 24.00 10.54 21.28
CA TYR A 83 23.16 10.97 22.39
C TYR A 83 23.27 9.99 23.57
N SER A 84 23.21 10.53 24.79
CA SER A 84 23.33 9.76 26.05
C SER A 84 22.24 8.71 26.27
N HIS A 85 21.13 8.78 25.52
CA HIS A 85 20.03 7.81 25.58
C HIS A 85 20.10 6.75 24.47
N MET A 86 21.01 6.91 23.50
CA MET A 86 21.23 5.93 22.44
C MET A 86 22.34 4.97 22.83
N ARG A 87 22.22 3.70 22.44
CA ARG A 87 23.19 2.62 22.76
C ARG A 87 23.47 2.48 24.27
N VAL A 88 22.51 2.82 25.14
CA VAL A 88 22.66 2.66 26.59
C VAL A 88 22.70 1.18 26.94
N ARG A 89 23.70 0.79 27.74
CA ARG A 89 23.95 -0.59 28.10
C ARG A 89 24.28 -0.74 29.58
N SER A 90 23.38 -1.34 30.36
CA SER A 90 23.64 -1.67 31.76
C SER A 90 24.21 -3.07 31.97
N LYS A 91 24.04 -3.98 31.00
CA LYS A 91 24.51 -5.37 31.03
C LYS A 91 24.98 -5.81 29.64
N PRO A 92 26.13 -6.53 29.52
CA PRO A 92 26.62 -7.06 28.24
C PRO A 92 25.69 -8.13 27.66
N TYR A 93 25.77 -8.34 26.33
CA TYR A 93 24.89 -9.30 25.65
C TYR A 93 25.46 -10.70 25.87
N PRO A 94 24.63 -11.75 25.85
CA PRO A 94 25.09 -13.12 26.12
C PRO A 94 25.88 -13.77 24.96
N TRP A 95 26.23 -13.03 23.91
CA TRP A 95 27.02 -13.52 22.78
C TRP A 95 28.44 -12.93 22.76
N GLN A 96 29.31 -13.50 21.93
CA GLN A 96 30.75 -13.19 21.89
C GLN A 96 31.04 -11.69 21.72
N CYS A 97 30.41 -11.03 20.75
CA CYS A 97 30.49 -9.58 20.57
C CYS A 97 29.50 -8.86 21.49
N SER A 98 29.84 -8.79 22.78
CA SER A 98 28.88 -8.47 23.83
C SER A 98 28.27 -7.07 23.75
N ASP A 99 28.84 -6.15 22.96
CA ASP A 99 28.36 -4.79 22.72
C ASP A 99 27.55 -4.60 21.42
N CYS A 100 27.57 -5.58 20.50
CA CYS A 100 26.81 -5.51 19.24
C CYS A 100 25.39 -6.00 19.43
N ASN A 101 24.37 -5.31 18.88
CA ASN A 101 22.98 -5.75 18.88
C ASN A 101 22.74 -7.00 18.02
N PHE A 102 21.62 -7.71 18.23
CA PHE A 102 21.31 -8.96 17.51
C PHE A 102 21.23 -8.82 15.98
N ILE A 103 20.69 -7.70 15.48
CA ILE A 103 20.51 -7.43 14.03
C ILE A 103 21.46 -6.31 13.58
N ASP A 104 22.71 -6.37 14.03
CA ASP A 104 23.75 -5.40 13.64
C ASP A 104 24.94 -6.12 12.99
N PRO A 105 24.81 -6.54 11.72
CA PRO A 105 25.83 -7.33 11.05
C PRO A 105 27.16 -6.57 10.89
N GLU A 106 27.12 -5.25 10.73
CA GLU A 106 28.33 -4.42 10.59
C GLU A 106 29.10 -4.32 11.91
N CYS A 107 28.42 -4.17 13.05
CA CYS A 107 29.08 -4.24 14.36
C CYS A 107 29.73 -5.62 14.57
N TYR A 108 29.04 -6.71 14.21
CA TYR A 108 29.63 -8.06 14.33
C TYR A 108 30.85 -8.26 13.43
N LYS A 109 30.87 -7.71 12.21
CA LYS A 109 32.05 -7.73 11.34
C LYS A 109 33.21 -6.99 11.98
N LYS A 110 32.99 -5.72 12.41
CA LYS A 110 34.01 -4.90 13.08
C LYS A 110 34.54 -5.55 14.35
N CYS A 111 33.68 -6.16 15.15
CA CYS A 111 34.07 -6.90 16.35
C CYS A 111 34.95 -8.12 16.02
N LYS A 112 34.66 -8.84 14.92
CA LYS A 112 35.48 -10.00 14.50
C LYS A 112 36.81 -9.58 13.86
N GLU A 113 36.81 -8.49 13.10
CA GLU A 113 38.00 -7.96 12.43
C GLU A 113 38.94 -7.25 13.41
N GLY A 114 38.39 -6.60 14.46
CA GLY A 114 39.13 -5.98 15.55
C GLY A 114 39.43 -6.92 16.74
N ALA A 115 39.14 -8.22 16.62
CA ALA A 115 39.49 -9.23 17.62
C ALA A 115 40.92 -9.77 17.40
N GLU A 116 41.88 -8.86 17.27
CA GLU A 116 43.32 -9.11 17.42
C GLU A 116 43.77 -8.82 18.87
#